data_AF-G3IM60-F1
#
_entry.id   AF-G3IM60-F1
#
_cell.length_a   1.000
_cell.length_b   1.000
_cell.length_c   1.000
_cell.angle_alpha   90.00
_cell.angle_beta   90.00
_cell.angle_gamma   90.00
#
_symmetry.space_group_name_H-M   'P 1'
#
loop_
_entity.id
_entity.type
_entity.pdbx_description
1 polymer ?
#
loop_
_entity_poly.entity_id
_entity_poly.type
_entity_poly.pdbx_seq_one_letter_code
_entity_poly.pdbx_strand_id
1 'polypeptide(L)'
;MASDINMPSPVCLIENSKRQLVPNEEALKILSTIDQPMVVVAIVGFYRTGKSYLMNKLAGKQKGFSLGSTVQSHTKGIWMWCVPHPQKPGHTLVLLDTEGLEDVQKVIQILLMVHH
;
A
#
# COMPACT_ATOMS: atom_id res chain seq x y z
N MET A 1 -12.51 6.26 -23.10
CA MET A 1 -12.85 6.27 -21.66
C MET A 1 -11.67 5.64 -20.95
N ALA A 2 -11.03 6.34 -20.01
CA ALA A 2 -9.93 5.74 -19.25
C ALA A 2 -10.47 4.54 -18.48
N SER A 3 -9.93 3.35 -18.72
CA SER A 3 -10.27 2.16 -17.95
C SER A 3 -9.77 2.36 -16.52
N ASP A 4 -10.66 2.28 -15.54
CA ASP A 4 -10.28 2.37 -14.13
C ASP A 4 -9.30 1.24 -13.78
N ILE A 5 -8.11 1.60 -13.28
CA ILE A 5 -7.13 0.62 -12.84
C ILE A 5 -7.67 -0.11 -11.62
N ASN A 6 -7.71 -1.44 -11.71
CA ASN A 6 -8.15 -2.32 -10.66
C ASN A 6 -7.17 -3.49 -10.54
N MET A 7 -6.15 -3.32 -9.70
CA MET A 7 -5.18 -4.38 -9.44
C MET A 7 -5.85 -5.52 -8.65
N PRO A 8 -5.65 -6.79 -9.05
CA PRO A 8 -6.26 -7.94 -8.37
C PRO A 8 -5.69 -8.18 -6.96
N SER A 9 -4.43 -7.78 -6.73
CA SER A 9 -3.73 -7.93 -5.45
C SER A 9 -2.66 -6.85 -5.29
N PRO A 10 -2.20 -6.58 -4.06
CA PRO A 10 -1.04 -5.72 -3.83
C PRO A 10 0.24 -6.27 -4.44
N VAL A 11 1.17 -5.37 -4.78
CA VAL A 11 2.50 -5.66 -5.31
C VAL A 11 3.54 -4.93 -4.46
N CYS A 12 4.72 -5.53 -4.26
CA CYS A 12 5.81 -4.87 -3.57
C CYS A 12 6.33 -3.70 -4.42
N LEU A 13 6.34 -2.48 -3.88
CA LEU A 13 6.83 -1.27 -4.55
C LEU A 13 8.30 -1.01 -4.24
N ILE A 14 8.68 -1.15 -2.96
CA ILE A 14 10.06 -1.02 -2.50
C ILE A 14 10.38 -2.26 -1.70
N GLU A 15 11.36 -3.03 -2.13
CA GLU A 15 11.88 -4.17 -1.38
C GLU A 15 12.87 -3.68 -0.31
N ASN A 16 12.85 -4.31 0.86
CA ASN A 16 13.86 -4.12 1.89
C ASN A 16 14.73 -5.38 1.96
N SER A 17 15.84 -5.38 1.22
CA SER A 17 16.80 -6.50 1.18
C SER A 17 18.09 -6.08 1.87
N LYS A 18 18.41 -6.72 3.01
CA LYS A 18 19.64 -6.46 3.79
C LYS A 18 19.87 -4.97 4.10
N ARG A 19 18.80 -4.23 4.44
CA ARG A 19 18.81 -2.77 4.71
C ARG A 19 19.07 -1.88 3.48
N GLN A 20 19.00 -2.43 2.28
CA GLN A 20 18.93 -1.65 1.04
C GLN A 20 17.49 -1.59 0.56
N LEU A 21 17.07 -0.39 0.21
CA LEU A 21 15.76 -0.12 -0.37
C LEU A 21 15.89 -0.16 -1.90
N VAL A 22 15.24 -1.13 -2.53
CA VAL A 22 15.32 -1.34 -3.97
C VAL A 22 13.92 -1.18 -4.57
N PRO A 23 13.70 -0.26 -5.53
CA PRO A 23 12.43 -0.16 -6.24
C PRO A 23 12.13 -1.44 -7.02
N ASN A 24 10.86 -1.84 -7.05
CA ASN A 24 10.40 -2.93 -7.91
C ASN A 24 9.98 -2.38 -9.28
N GLU A 25 10.70 -2.77 -10.32
CA GLU A 25 10.44 -2.36 -11.72
C GLU A 25 9.05 -2.74 -12.22
N GLU A 26 8.46 -3.85 -11.77
CA GLU A 26 7.08 -4.22 -12.12
C GLU A 26 6.07 -3.22 -11.53
N ALA A 27 6.28 -2.82 -10.28
CA ALA A 27 5.45 -1.81 -9.63
C ALA A 27 5.58 -0.45 -10.32
N LEU A 28 6.80 -0.04 -10.69
CA LEU A 28 7.03 1.20 -11.42
C LEU A 28 6.35 1.20 -12.79
N LYS A 29 6.36 0.06 -13.50
CA LYS A 29 5.62 -0.09 -14.77
C LYS A 29 4.12 0.08 -14.57
N ILE A 30 3.53 -0.53 -13.55
CA ILE A 30 2.11 -0.34 -13.24
C ILE A 30 1.80 1.14 -13.00
N LEU A 31 2.61 1.82 -12.18
CA LEU A 31 2.41 3.25 -11.89
C LEU A 31 2.52 4.11 -13.15
N SER A 32 3.43 3.78 -14.07
CA SER A 32 3.57 4.50 -15.34
C SER A 32 2.38 4.37 -16.29
N THR A 33 1.48 3.40 -16.07
CA THR A 33 0.24 3.24 -16.85
C THR A 33 -0.97 3.98 -16.28
N ILE A 34 -0.82 4.62 -15.11
CA ILE A 34 -1.90 5.37 -14.47
C ILE A 34 -1.90 6.82 -14.99
N ASP A 35 -2.81 7.13 -15.91
CA ASP A 35 -3.02 8.51 -16.40
C ASP A 35 -4.01 9.32 -15.54
N GLN A 36 -4.67 8.66 -14.58
CA GLN A 36 -5.68 9.27 -13.70
C GLN A 36 -5.02 9.99 -12.51
N PRO A 37 -5.61 11.07 -11.97
CA PRO A 37 -5.17 11.67 -10.72
C PRO A 37 -5.18 10.65 -9.57
N MET A 38 -4.16 10.70 -8.71
CA MET A 38 -3.94 9.73 -7.66
C MET A 38 -4.18 10.32 -6.26
N VAL A 39 -4.98 9.60 -5.47
CA VAL A 39 -5.07 9.81 -4.02
C VAL A 39 -4.24 8.73 -3.36
N VAL A 40 -3.18 9.10 -2.64
CA VAL A 40 -2.28 8.15 -1.99
C VAL A 40 -2.56 8.13 -0.49
N VAL A 41 -2.83 6.94 0.05
CA VAL A 41 -2.97 6.71 1.48
C VAL A 41 -1.87 5.75 1.91
N ALA A 42 -0.96 6.23 2.74
CA ALA A 42 0.08 5.42 3.33
C ALA A 42 -0.21 5.16 4.81
N ILE A 43 0.09 3.94 5.27
CA ILE A 43 0.01 3.58 6.68
C ILE A 43 1.39 3.16 7.18
N VAL A 44 1.81 3.76 8.29
CA VAL A 44 3.07 3.46 8.96
C VAL A 44 2.79 3.20 10.42
N GLY A 45 3.53 2.27 11.02
CA GLY A 45 3.40 1.96 12.43
C GLY A 45 4.02 0.61 12.79
N PHE A 46 3.98 0.28 14.06
CA PHE A 46 4.68 -0.87 14.60
C PHE A 46 4.21 -2.20 14.03
N TYR A 47 5.05 -3.22 14.21
CA TYR A 47 4.70 -4.58 13.85
C TYR A 47 3.41 -5.01 14.58
N ARG A 48 2.54 -5.77 13.89
CA ARG A 48 1.30 -6.36 14.44
C ARG A 48 0.22 -5.40 14.97
N THR A 49 0.20 -4.15 14.53
CA THR A 49 -0.86 -3.19 14.88
C THR A 49 -2.08 -3.23 13.96
N GLY A 50 -2.18 -4.20 13.04
CA GLY A 50 -3.34 -4.34 12.15
C GLY A 50 -3.35 -3.41 10.93
N LYS A 51 -2.20 -2.84 10.55
CA LYS A 51 -2.07 -1.95 9.38
C LYS A 51 -2.65 -2.55 8.10
N SER A 52 -2.16 -3.73 7.70
CA SER A 52 -2.61 -4.45 6.50
C SER A 52 -4.11 -4.78 6.54
N TYR A 53 -4.66 -5.04 7.74
CA TYR A 53 -6.10 -5.23 7.90
C TYR A 53 -6.88 -3.96 7.60
N LEU A 54 -6.45 -2.81 8.14
CA LEU A 54 -7.07 -1.52 7.86
C LEU A 54 -6.97 -1.15 6.37
N MET A 55 -5.82 -1.41 5.73
CA MET A 55 -5.64 -1.15 4.30
C MET A 55 -6.55 -2.03 3.43
N ASN A 56 -6.75 -3.30 3.79
CA ASN A 56 -7.74 -4.15 3.10
C ASN A 56 -9.17 -3.61 3.24
N LYS A 57 -9.53 -3.06 4.41
CA LYS A 57 -10.82 -2.41 4.61
C LYS A 57 -10.96 -1.14 3.76
N LEU A 58 -9.92 -0.32 3.65
CA LEU A 58 -9.91 0.86 2.76
C LEU A 58 -10.03 0.47 1.29
N ALA A 59 -9.44 -0.65 0.87
CA ALA A 59 -9.61 -1.20 -0.47
C ALA A 59 -11.02 -1.74 -0.75
N GLY A 60 -11.86 -1.88 0.27
CA GLY A 60 -13.17 -2.52 0.16
C GLY A 60 -13.09 -4.03 -0.12
N LYS A 61 -11.98 -4.70 0.22
CA LYS A 61 -11.74 -6.12 -0.07
C LYS A 61 -11.49 -6.92 1.21
N GLN A 62 -11.93 -8.18 1.23
CA GLN A 62 -11.67 -9.08 2.37
C GLN A 62 -10.26 -9.69 2.36
N LYS A 63 -9.64 -9.78 1.17
CA LYS A 63 -8.29 -10.30 0.95
C LYS A 63 -7.51 -9.28 0.11
N GLY A 64 -6.20 -9.21 0.31
CA GLY A 64 -5.33 -8.22 -0.32
C GLY A 64 -3.94 -8.28 0.31
N PHE A 65 -3.57 -7.26 1.08
CA PHE A 65 -2.34 -7.24 1.85
C PHE A 65 -2.31 -8.44 2.81
N SER A 66 -1.17 -9.14 2.85
CA SER A 66 -1.00 -10.32 3.67
C SER A 66 -1.10 -9.97 5.15
N LEU A 67 -1.97 -10.69 5.87
CA LEU A 67 -2.14 -10.54 7.31
C LEU A 67 -1.17 -11.50 8.01
N GLY A 68 -0.03 -10.99 8.46
CA GLY A 68 0.95 -11.79 9.19
C GLY A 68 0.49 -12.12 10.61
N SER A 69 0.50 -13.40 11.00
CA SER A 69 0.23 -13.88 12.38
C SER A 69 1.50 -14.34 13.12
N THR A 70 2.64 -14.47 12.43
CA THR A 70 3.88 -15.04 12.99
C THR A 70 4.91 -13.98 13.39
N VAL A 71 5.96 -14.36 14.13
CA VAL A 71 6.93 -13.40 14.74
C VAL A 71 7.80 -12.72 13.67
N GLN A 72 7.94 -13.33 12.49
CA GLN A 72 8.63 -12.73 11.35
C GLN A 72 7.72 -11.75 10.61
N SER A 73 8.26 -10.57 10.30
CA SER A 73 7.58 -9.56 9.48
C SER A 73 7.22 -10.14 8.10
N HIS A 74 5.92 -10.33 7.85
CA HIS A 74 5.43 -10.80 6.56
C HIS A 74 5.54 -9.72 5.47
N THR A 75 5.36 -8.46 5.82
CA THR A 75 5.54 -7.32 4.91
C THR A 75 6.96 -6.80 5.07
N LYS A 76 7.83 -7.07 4.10
CA LYS A 76 9.13 -6.42 3.96
C LYS A 76 9.02 -5.25 2.98
N GLY A 77 9.61 -4.12 3.34
CA GLY A 77 9.58 -2.91 2.51
C GLY A 77 8.20 -2.24 2.43
N ILE A 78 7.87 -1.67 1.28
CA ILE A 78 6.62 -0.93 1.02
C ILE A 78 5.83 -1.64 -0.07
N TRP A 79 4.57 -1.92 0.20
CA TRP A 79 3.65 -2.59 -0.71
C TRP A 79 2.58 -1.61 -1.18
N MET A 80 2.25 -1.66 -2.47
CA MET A 80 1.23 -0.81 -3.07
C MET A 80 0.05 -1.62 -3.56
N TRP A 81 -1.14 -1.00 -3.52
CA TRP A 81 -2.32 -1.53 -4.17
C TRP A 81 -3.14 -0.39 -4.79
N CYS A 82 -3.28 -0.41 -6.11
CA CYS A 82 -4.04 0.59 -6.86
C CYS A 82 -5.45 0.07 -7.15
N VAL A 83 -6.46 0.81 -6.69
CA VAL A 83 -7.89 0.48 -6.89
C VAL A 83 -8.65 1.74 -7.31
N PRO A 84 -9.85 1.60 -7.91
CA PRO A 84 -10.68 2.76 -8.22
C PRO A 84 -11.07 3.51 -6.94
N HIS A 85 -11.05 4.85 -6.96
CA HIS A 85 -11.41 5.62 -5.77
C HIS A 85 -12.93 5.52 -5.51
N PRO A 86 -13.37 5.10 -4.30
CA PRO A 86 -14.78 4.74 -4.05
C PRO A 86 -15.76 5.93 -4.13
N GLN A 87 -15.26 7.16 -4.03
CA GLN A 87 -16.07 8.38 -4.01
C GLN A 87 -15.68 9.43 -5.07
N LYS A 88 -14.64 9.17 -5.87
CA LYS A 88 -14.11 10.13 -6.85
C LYS A 88 -13.92 9.42 -8.19
N PRO A 89 -14.94 9.43 -9.06
CA PRO A 89 -14.83 8.84 -10.39
C PRO A 89 -13.60 9.37 -11.15
N GLY A 90 -12.95 8.50 -11.93
CA GLY A 90 -11.76 8.85 -12.70
C GLY A 90 -10.51 9.14 -11.87
N HIS A 91 -10.51 8.84 -10.57
CA HIS A 91 -9.32 8.89 -9.72
C HIS A 91 -8.90 7.48 -9.28
N THR A 92 -7.60 7.28 -9.17
CA THR A 92 -7.02 6.06 -8.61
C THR A 92 -6.70 6.28 -7.12
N LEU A 93 -7.13 5.36 -6.26
CA LEU A 93 -6.71 5.28 -4.87
C LEU A 93 -5.49 4.35 -4.78
N VAL A 94 -4.36 4.89 -4.36
CA VAL A 94 -3.11 4.14 -4.13
C VAL A 94 -2.94 3.91 -2.64
N LEU A 95 -2.99 2.66 -2.25
CA LEU A 95 -2.83 2.21 -0.87
C LEU A 95 -1.40 1.75 -0.64
N LEU A 96 -0.67 2.36 0.28
CA LEU A 96 0.70 1.98 0.65
C LEU A 96 0.74 1.38 2.06
N ASP A 97 0.99 0.08 2.16
CA ASP A 97 1.21 -0.63 3.43
C ASP A 97 2.71 -0.84 3.65
N THR A 98 3.22 -0.48 4.82
CA THR A 98 4.66 -0.56 5.12
C THR A 98 4.99 -1.69 6.08
N GLU A 99 6.24 -2.14 5.99
CA GLU A 99 6.89 -2.93 7.03
C GLU A 99 6.70 -2.30 8.42
N GLY A 100 6.51 -3.16 9.42
CA GLY A 100 6.35 -2.73 10.80
C GLY A 100 7.65 -2.25 11.41
N LEU A 101 7.60 -1.12 12.13
CA LEU A 101 8.72 -0.65 12.94
C LEU A 101 8.86 -1.49 14.22
N GLU A 102 10.06 -1.53 14.82
CA GLU A 102 10.41 -2.35 16.00
C GLU A 102 10.42 -1.58 17.35
N ASP A 103 10.28 -0.24 17.35
CA ASP A 103 10.47 0.59 18.55
C ASP A 103 9.21 0.72 19.46
N VAL A 104 9.32 1.01 20.75
CA VAL A 104 8.30 0.59 21.75
C VAL A 104 7.31 1.69 22.20
N GLN A 105 7.20 2.86 21.54
CA GLN A 105 6.48 4.00 22.16
C GLN A 105 5.51 4.87 21.32
N LYS A 106 4.93 4.45 20.18
CA LYS A 106 3.91 5.28 19.46
C LYS A 106 2.75 4.49 18.80
N VAL A 107 1.77 5.23 18.27
CA VAL A 107 0.53 4.77 17.59
C VAL A 107 0.68 4.66 16.06
N ILE A 108 -0.29 4.03 15.39
CA ILE A 108 -0.39 4.00 13.92
C ILE A 108 -0.51 5.43 13.38
N GLN A 109 0.22 5.73 12.31
CA GLN A 109 0.14 6.99 11.59
C GLN A 109 -0.35 6.75 10.16
N ILE A 110 -1.37 7.50 9.76
CA ILE A 110 -1.89 7.52 8.38
C ILE A 110 -1.45 8.82 7.74
N LEU A 111 -0.84 8.73 6.57
CA LEU A 111 -0.44 9.85 5.76
C LEU A 111 -1.29 9.88 4.49
N LEU A 112 -2.04 10.97 4.33
CA LEU A 112 -2.83 11.26 3.14
C LEU A 112 -2.04 12.22 2.27
N MET A 113 -1.71 11.78 1.05
CA MET A 113 -1.17 12.64 0.00
C MET A 113 -2.19 12.70 -1.13
N VAL A 114 -2.54 13.91 -1.55
CA VAL A 114 -3.38 14.13 -2.73
C VAL A 114 -2.47 14.65 -3.81
N HIS A 115 -2.32 13.88 -4.90
CA HIS A 115 -1.65 14.36 -6.10
C HIS A 115 -2.73 14.83 -7.07
N HIS A 116 -2.61 16.08 -7.52
CA HIS A 116 -3.47 16.65 -8.56
C HIS A 116 -3.00 16.22 -9.94
#